data_AF-A0A6J7Q8B3-F1
#
_entry.id   AF-A0A6J7Q8B3-F1
#
_cell.length_a   1.000
_cell.length_b   1.000
_cell.length_c   1.000
_cell.angle_alpha   90.00
_cell.angle_beta   90.00
_cell.angle_gamma   90.00
#
_symmetry.space_group_name_H-M   'P 1'
#
loop_
_entity.id
_entity.type
_entity.pdbx_description
1 polymer ?
#
loop_
_entity_poly.entity_id
_entity_poly.type
_entity_poly.pdbx_seq_one_letter_code
_entity_poly.pdbx_strand_id
1 'polypeptide(L)'
;MSQVTTESEEEPIEIVGQVRIVYLGPVEPHWDFQPVWGDTDVMQEFQDRVRARLVLLPPHDPQFRRNRERVNRDGEREGLEVEWDLGFPEEAPATETAEA
;
A
#
# COMPACT_ATOMS: atom_id res chain seq x y z
N MET A 1 26.67 -28.98 5.81
CA MET A 1 26.47 -27.55 5.51
C MET A 1 25.28 -27.09 6.32
N SER A 2 25.51 -26.61 7.56
CA SER A 2 24.44 -25.98 8.35
C SER A 2 24.11 -24.65 7.72
N GLN A 3 22.89 -24.50 7.22
CA GLN A 3 22.36 -23.18 6.88
C GLN A 3 22.01 -22.51 8.21
N VAL A 4 22.83 -21.55 8.60
CA VAL A 4 22.51 -20.61 9.67
C VAL A 4 21.43 -19.70 9.10
N THR A 5 20.17 -19.97 9.46
CA THR A 5 19.11 -18.96 9.37
C THR A 5 19.46 -17.91 10.40
N THR A 6 20.07 -16.82 9.96
CA THR A 6 20.19 -15.61 10.78
C THR A 6 18.79 -15.05 10.93
N GLU A 7 18.12 -15.39 12.04
CA GLU A 7 17.02 -14.59 12.57
C GLU A 7 17.63 -13.24 12.94
N SER A 8 17.55 -12.29 12.03
CA SER A 8 17.84 -10.90 12.32
C SER A 8 16.83 -10.43 13.35
N GLU A 9 17.29 -10.14 14.57
CA GLU A 9 16.55 -9.38 15.57
C GLU A 9 16.30 -7.98 15.00
N GLU A 10 15.25 -7.84 14.18
CA GLU A 10 14.76 -6.55 13.71
C GLU A 10 14.23 -5.79 14.93
N GLU A 11 15.00 -4.82 15.41
CA GLU A 11 14.48 -3.85 16.38
C GLU A 11 13.20 -3.24 15.79
N PRO A 12 12.10 -3.16 16.56
CA PRO A 12 10.84 -2.67 16.05
C PRO A 12 11.03 -1.25 15.52
N ILE A 13 10.80 -1.08 14.22
CA ILE A 13 10.88 0.23 13.55
C ILE A 13 9.87 1.14 14.22
N GLU A 14 10.33 2.28 14.74
CA GLU A 14 9.44 3.27 15.35
C GLU A 14 8.48 3.82 14.29
N ILE A 15 7.20 3.92 14.64
CA ILE A 15 6.20 4.47 13.74
C ILE A 15 6.36 5.99 13.72
N VAL A 16 6.81 6.53 12.58
CA VAL A 16 7.12 7.95 12.37
C VAL A 16 6.05 8.70 11.57
N GLY A 17 5.04 7.99 11.06
CA GLY A 17 3.95 8.62 10.32
C GLY A 17 2.82 7.68 9.93
N GLN A 18 1.74 8.28 9.44
CA GLN A 18 0.61 7.58 8.85
C GLN A 18 0.16 8.27 7.57
N VAL A 19 -0.21 7.46 6.59
CA VAL A 19 -0.76 7.92 5.32
C VAL A 19 -1.93 7.06 4.88
N ARG A 20 -2.90 7.72 4.24
CA ARG A 20 -4.03 7.09 3.58
C ARG A 20 -3.90 7.20 2.07
N ILE A 21 -3.93 6.06 1.38
CA ILE A 21 -3.91 5.98 -0.08
C ILE A 21 -5.33 5.71 -0.55
N VAL A 22 -5.91 6.67 -1.27
CA VAL A 22 -7.32 6.64 -1.69
C VAL A 22 -7.43 6.38 -3.18
N TYR A 23 -8.25 5.41 -3.58
CA TYR A 23 -8.59 5.21 -4.99
C TYR A 23 -9.65 6.22 -5.42
N LEU A 24 -9.31 7.11 -6.37
CA LEU A 24 -10.20 8.15 -6.88
C LEU A 24 -11.08 7.68 -8.04
N GLY A 25 -10.69 6.58 -8.70
CA GLY A 25 -11.42 6.02 -9.84
C GLY A 25 -10.53 5.79 -11.07
N PRO A 26 -11.16 5.50 -12.22
CA PRO A 26 -10.46 5.10 -13.45
C PRO A 26 -9.89 6.28 -14.26
N VAL A 27 -9.98 7.51 -13.74
CA VAL A 27 -9.49 8.72 -14.42
C VAL A 27 -8.28 9.24 -13.65
N GLU A 28 -7.26 9.71 -14.37
CA GLU A 28 -6.08 10.28 -13.75
C GLU A 28 -6.40 11.59 -13.00
N PRO A 29 -5.88 11.77 -11.76
CA PRO A 29 -5.08 10.83 -10.97
C PRO A 29 -5.93 9.71 -10.36
N HIS A 30 -5.53 8.45 -10.59
CA HIS A 30 -6.25 7.27 -10.08
C HIS A 30 -6.16 7.13 -8.55
N TRP A 31 -5.13 7.71 -7.96
CA TRP A 31 -4.78 7.56 -6.55
C TRP A 31 -4.54 8.94 -5.95
N ASP A 32 -5.12 9.16 -4.77
CA ASP A 32 -4.81 10.29 -3.90
C ASP A 32 -3.95 9.81 -2.73
N PHE A 33 -3.07 10.66 -2.27
CA PHE A 33 -2.14 10.38 -1.18
C PHE A 33 -2.33 11.42 -0.09
N GLN A 34 -2.91 10.99 1.02
CA GLN A 34 -3.35 11.85 2.11
C GLN A 34 -2.51 11.55 3.36
N PRO A 35 -1.41 12.29 3.59
CA PRO A 35 -0.64 12.15 4.82
C PRO A 35 -1.51 12.60 6.00
N VAL A 36 -1.63 11.76 7.02
CA VAL A 36 -2.42 12.05 8.22
C VAL A 36 -1.55 12.81 9.23
N TRP A 37 -0.35 12.29 9.49
CA TRP A 37 0.67 12.89 10.35
C TRP A 37 2.04 12.27 10.05
N GLY A 38 3.13 12.98 10.35
CA GLY A 38 4.51 12.50 10.15
C GLY A 38 5.41 13.58 9.55
N ASP A 39 6.67 13.23 9.33
CA ASP A 39 7.64 14.14 8.71
C ASP A 39 7.35 14.37 7.21
N THR A 40 7.46 15.62 6.76
CA THR A 40 7.07 16.02 5.40
C THR A 40 8.02 15.50 4.32
N ASP A 41 9.30 15.35 4.63
CA ASP A 41 10.30 14.84 3.67
C ASP A 41 10.12 13.33 3.51
N VAL A 42 9.94 12.61 4.62
CA VAL A 42 9.63 11.16 4.61
C VAL A 42 8.37 10.88 3.79
N MET A 43 7.30 11.65 4.01
CA MET A 43 6.04 11.48 3.28
C MET A 43 6.17 11.75 1.78
N GLN A 44 6.94 12.76 1.37
CA GLN A 44 7.17 13.05 -0.04
C GLN A 44 7.96 11.93 -0.73
N GLU A 45 9.03 11.45 -0.10
CA GLU A 45 9.81 10.36 -0.66
C GLU A 45 8.98 9.07 -0.80
N PHE A 46 8.15 8.77 0.20
CA PHE A 46 7.24 7.63 0.15
C PHE A 46 6.18 7.82 -0.94
N GLN A 47 5.62 9.02 -1.07
CA GLN A 47 4.66 9.36 -2.13
C GLN A 47 5.23 9.12 -3.54
N ASP A 48 6.47 9.52 -3.80
CA ASP A 48 7.11 9.31 -5.10
C ASP A 48 7.29 7.82 -5.41
N ARG A 49 7.66 7.03 -4.40
CA ARG A 49 7.74 5.56 -4.48
C ARG A 49 6.39 4.90 -4.75
N VAL A 50 5.32 5.39 -4.11
CA VAL A 50 3.95 4.91 -4.31
C VAL A 50 3.47 5.25 -5.72
N ARG A 51 3.62 6.52 -6.14
CA ARG A 51 3.25 6.97 -7.48
C ARG A 51 3.93 6.15 -8.56
N ALA A 52 5.24 5.91 -8.44
CA ALA A 52 5.99 5.10 -9.40
C ALA A 52 5.52 3.63 -9.46
N ARG A 53 4.96 3.08 -8.38
CA ARG A 53 4.45 1.70 -8.33
C ARG A 53 3.01 1.58 -8.80
N LEU A 54 2.19 2.59 -8.57
CA LEU A 54 0.75 2.55 -8.87
C LEU A 54 0.38 3.23 -10.21
N VAL A 55 1.37 3.60 -11.03
CA VAL A 55 1.16 4.28 -12.33
C VAL A 55 0.12 3.54 -13.17
N LEU A 56 -1.05 4.16 -13.33
CA LEU A 56 -2.17 3.67 -14.14
C LEU A 56 -2.71 2.28 -13.75
N LEU A 57 -2.45 1.83 -12.52
CA LEU A 57 -2.96 0.54 -12.04
C LEU A 57 -4.23 0.75 -11.23
N PRO A 58 -5.41 0.39 -11.77
CA PRO A 58 -6.62 0.33 -10.98
C PRO A 58 -6.62 -0.89 -10.03
N PRO A 59 -7.47 -0.90 -8.98
CA PRO A 59 -7.51 -1.98 -7.98
C PRO A 59 -7.80 -3.39 -8.52
N HIS A 60 -8.49 -3.49 -9.67
CA HIS A 60 -8.83 -4.77 -10.31
C HIS A 60 -7.71 -5.30 -11.22
N ASP A 61 -6.62 -4.55 -11.38
CA ASP A 61 -5.48 -5.00 -12.16
C ASP A 61 -4.74 -6.16 -11.45
N PRO A 62 -4.35 -7.25 -12.16
CA PRO A 62 -3.60 -8.35 -11.56
C PRO A 62 -2.29 -7.92 -10.87
N GLN A 63 -1.64 -6.86 -11.36
CA GLN A 63 -0.41 -6.33 -10.81
C GLN A 63 -0.63 -5.48 -9.55
N PHE A 64 -1.84 -4.95 -9.34
CA PHE A 64 -2.18 -4.10 -8.20
C PHE A 64 -1.86 -4.78 -6.88
N ARG A 65 -2.24 -6.05 -6.68
CA ARG A 65 -2.00 -6.78 -5.42
C ARG A 65 -0.52 -6.83 -5.05
N ARG A 66 0.36 -7.11 -6.03
CA ARG A 66 1.82 -7.16 -5.82
C ARG A 66 2.39 -5.78 -5.53
N ASN A 67 1.91 -4.76 -6.23
CA ASN A 67 2.40 -3.40 -6.01
C ASN A 67 1.91 -2.84 -4.67
N ARG A 68 0.68 -3.19 -4.24
CA ARG A 68 0.15 -2.91 -2.90
C ARG A 68 1.02 -3.51 -1.81
N GLU A 69 1.36 -4.80 -1.90
CA GLU A 69 2.28 -5.45 -0.96
C GLU A 69 3.67 -4.79 -0.93
N ARG A 70 4.19 -4.37 -2.09
CA ARG A 70 5.46 -3.63 -2.17
C ARG A 70 5.38 -2.26 -1.52
N VAL A 71 4.25 -1.55 -1.69
CA VAL A 71 4.00 -0.25 -1.05
C VAL A 71 3.90 -0.43 0.47
N ASN A 72 3.19 -1.44 0.95
CA ASN A 72 3.09 -1.72 2.38
C ASN A 72 4.47 -2.01 2.98
N ARG A 73 5.28 -2.85 2.31
CA ARG A 73 6.65 -3.14 2.77
C ARG A 73 7.55 -1.91 2.78
N ASP A 74 7.43 -1.05 1.77
CA ASP A 74 8.14 0.23 1.75
C ASP A 74 7.75 1.08 2.98
N GLY A 75 6.45 1.13 3.30
CA GLY A 75 5.93 1.85 4.46
C GLY A 75 6.45 1.26 5.77
N GLU A 76 6.33 -0.05 5.97
CA GLU A 76 6.85 -0.77 7.13
C GLU A 76 8.34 -0.49 7.36
N ARG A 77 9.16 -0.55 6.29
CA ARG A 77 10.61 -0.29 6.36
C ARG A 77 10.93 1.15 6.79
N GLU A 78 10.01 2.08 6.54
CA GLU A 78 10.16 3.51 6.82
C GLU A 78 9.41 3.94 8.08
N GLY A 79 8.78 3.01 8.81
CA GLY A 79 7.99 3.32 10.00
C GLY A 79 6.68 4.04 9.69
N LEU A 80 6.11 3.82 8.50
CA LEU A 80 4.86 4.43 8.07
C LEU A 80 3.71 3.43 8.16
N GLU A 81 2.65 3.84 8.84
CA GLU A 81 1.36 3.17 8.76
C GLU A 81 0.66 3.53 7.44
N VAL A 82 0.36 2.51 6.63
CA VAL A 82 -0.31 2.69 5.33
C VAL A 82 -1.75 2.19 5.41
N GLU A 83 -2.70 3.10 5.29
CA GLU A 83 -4.12 2.80 5.18
C GLU A 83 -4.56 2.87 3.70
N TRP A 84 -5.42 1.96 3.27
CA TRP A 84 -6.00 1.95 1.93
C TRP A 84 -7.50 2.23 1.97
N ASP A 85 -7.94 3.23 1.21
CA ASP A 85 -9.36 3.48 0.96
C ASP A 85 -9.67 3.26 -0.52
N LEU A 86 -10.29 2.14 -0.85
CA LEU A 86 -10.63 1.83 -2.24
C LEU A 86 -12.00 2.41 -2.65
N GLY A 87 -12.76 3.00 -1.73
CA GLY A 87 -14.10 3.56 -2.00
C GLY A 87 -15.20 2.52 -2.28
N PHE A 88 -14.87 1.23 -2.24
CA PHE A 88 -15.82 0.12 -2.31
C PHE A 88 -15.49 -0.90 -1.21
N PRO A 89 -16.49 -1.62 -0.68
CA PRO A 89 -16.21 -2.77 0.18
C PRO A 89 -15.31 -3.73 -0.60
N GLU A 90 -14.15 -4.09 -0.05
CA GLU A 90 -13.24 -5.08 -0.63
C GLU A 90 -14.10 -6.29 -1.02
N GLU A 91 -14.11 -6.64 -2.32
CA GLU A 91 -14.98 -7.68 -2.87
C GLU A 91 -14.81 -8.95 -2.03
N ALA A 92 -15.79 -9.23 -1.15
CA ALA A 92 -15.95 -10.54 -0.57
C ALA A 92 -16.00 -11.51 -1.77
N PRO A 93 -15.29 -12.66 -1.71
CA PRO A 93 -15.13 -13.53 -2.86
C PRO A 93 -16.50 -13.77 -3.49
N ALA A 94 -16.62 -13.40 -4.77
CA ALA A 94 -17.86 -13.41 -5.53
C ALA A 94 -18.68 -14.66 -5.22
N THR A 95 -19.63 -14.54 -4.29
CA THR A 95 -20.56 -15.61 -3.99
C THR A 95 -21.61 -15.48 -5.07
N GLU A 96 -21.33 -16.17 -6.18
CA GLU A 96 -22.28 -16.78 -7.10
C GLU A 96 -23.70 -16.20 -7.01
N THR A 97 -23.94 -15.10 -7.74
CA THR A 97 -25.31 -14.69 -8.06
C THR A 97 -25.83 -15.67 -9.12
N ALA A 98 -26.34 -16.80 -8.63
CA ALA A 98 -27.24 -17.67 -9.37
C ALA A 98 -28.67 -17.17 -9.17
N GLU A 99 -29.12 -16.30 -10.07
CA GLU A 99 -30.53 -16.01 -10.38
C GLU A 99 -30.55 -15.87 -11.92
N ALA A 100 -31.36 -16.58 -12.71
CA ALA A 100 -32.59 -17.33 -12.48
C ALA A 100 -32.79 -18.40 -13.57
#